data_AF-A0A844EHL4-F1
#
_entry.id   AF-A0A844EHL4-F1
#
_cell.length_a   1.000
_cell.length_b   1.000
_cell.length_c   1.000
_cell.angle_alpha   90.00
_cell.angle_beta   90.00
_cell.angle_gamma   90.00
#
_symmetry.space_group_name_H-M   'P 1'
#
loop_
_entity.id
_entity.type
_entity.pdbx_description
1 polymer ?
#
loop_
_entity_poly.entity_id
_entity_poly.type
_entity_poly.pdbx_seq_one_letter_code
_entity_poly.pdbx_strand_id
1 'polypeptide(L)' 'MASLSDSVAVLKGVGEKRLTALNKLGINTINDLLTYYPRRYDDLSLKDLKTAVDGQKVTV' A
#
# COMPACT_ATOMS: atom_id res chain seq x y z
N MET A 1 -22.83 3.72 -6.90
CA MET A 1 -21.48 4.35 -6.91
C MET A 1 -20.96 4.29 -5.48
N ALA A 2 -19.71 3.88 -5.27
CA ALA A 2 -19.13 3.89 -3.93
C ALA A 2 -18.73 5.32 -3.55
N SER A 3 -19.01 5.70 -2.31
CA SER A 3 -18.68 7.00 -1.72
C SER A 3 -17.46 6.87 -0.81
N LEU A 4 -16.73 7.96 -0.57
CA LEU A 4 -15.53 7.96 0.27
C LEU A 4 -15.79 7.52 1.72
N SER A 5 -17.01 7.76 2.22
CA SER A 5 -17.49 7.35 3.53
C SER A 5 -17.91 5.89 3.62
N ASP A 6 -17.99 5.17 2.51
CA ASP A 6 -18.41 3.77 2.52
C ASP A 6 -17.31 2.89 3.14
N SER A 7 -17.73 1.74 3.67
CA SER A 7 -16.79 0.77 4.23
C SER A 7 -15.88 0.18 3.15
N VAL A 8 -14.61 -0.06 3.50
CA VAL A 8 -13.65 -0.75 2.63
C VAL A 8 -14.09 -2.15 2.22
N ALA A 9 -15.04 -2.78 2.93
CA ALA A 9 -15.61 -4.09 2.57
C ALA A 9 -16.38 -4.08 1.24
N VAL A 10 -16.84 -2.91 0.78
CA VAL A 10 -17.56 -2.77 -0.49
C VAL A 10 -16.62 -2.91 -1.69
N LEU A 11 -15.30 -2.74 -1.48
CA LEU A 11 -14.31 -2.82 -2.55
C LEU A 11 -14.07 -4.27 -3.00
N LYS A 12 -14.11 -4.48 -4.32
CA LYS A 12 -13.76 -5.77 -4.93
C LYS A 12 -12.32 -6.14 -4.57
N GLY A 13 -12.16 -7.30 -3.93
CA GLY A 13 -10.86 -7.80 -3.47
C GLY A 13 -10.61 -7.65 -1.97
N VAL A 14 -11.50 -7.00 -1.22
CA VAL A 14 -11.47 -6.97 0.25
C VAL A 14 -12.39 -8.07 0.80
N GLY A 15 -11.83 -9.27 1.00
CA GLY A 15 -12.51 -10.35 1.75
C GLY A 15 -12.32 -10.22 3.26
N GLU A 16 -12.95 -11.09 4.04
CA GLU A 16 -12.95 -11.06 5.52
C GLU A 16 -11.56 -10.94 6.15
N LYS A 17 -10.59 -11.69 5.63
CA LYS A 17 -9.20 -11.65 6.12
C LYS A 17 -8.56 -10.28 5.92
N ARG A 18 -8.76 -9.66 4.76
CA ARG A 18 -8.22 -8.33 4.44
C ARG A 18 -8.97 -7.25 5.22
N LEU A 19 -10.29 -7.35 5.34
CA LEU A 19 -11.10 -6.45 6.15
C LEU A 19 -10.61 -6.43 7.61
N THR A 20 -10.37 -7.61 8.19
CA THR A 20 -9.86 -7.73 9.56
C THR A 20 -8.47 -7.09 9.70
N ALA A 21 -7.59 -7.27 8.72
CA ALA A 21 -6.26 -6.65 8.72
C ALA A 21 -6.32 -5.12 8.58
N LEU A 22 -7.19 -4.61 7.69
CA LEU A 22 -7.41 -3.17 7.49
C LEU A 22 -7.98 -2.51 8.75
N ASN A 23 -8.98 -3.13 9.37
CA ASN A 23 -9.57 -2.61 10.61
C ASN A 23 -8.54 -2.57 11.76
N LYS A 24 -7.64 -3.56 11.84
CA LYS A 24 -6.53 -3.55 12.83
C LYS A 24 -5.54 -2.41 12.60
N LEU A 25 -5.41 -1.92 11.37
CA LEU A 25 -4.61 -0.74 11.02
C LEU A 25 -5.38 0.58 11.22
N GLY A 26 -6.64 0.52 11.66
CA GLY A 26 -7.52 1.68 11.83
C GLY A 26 -8.22 2.14 10.55
N ILE A 27 -8.16 1.33 9.48
CA ILE A 27 -8.70 1.66 8.17
C ILE A 27 -10.11 1.05 8.05
N ASN A 28 -11.14 1.87 8.14
CA ASN A 28 -12.54 1.40 8.10
C ASN A 28 -13.28 1.87 6.85
N THR A 29 -12.96 3.06 6.35
CA THR A 29 -13.60 3.68 5.18
C THR A 29 -12.67 3.76 3.97
N ILE A 30 -13.25 3.95 2.79
CA ILE A 30 -12.48 4.17 1.55
C ILE A 30 -11.57 5.39 1.69
N ASN A 31 -12.03 6.45 2.36
CA ASN A 31 -11.21 7.63 2.66
C ASN A 31 -9.97 7.30 3.49
N ASP A 32 -10.14 6.51 4.56
CA ASP A 32 -9.01 6.10 5.41
C ASP A 32 -7.99 5.32 4.60
N LEU A 33 -8.45 4.44 3.71
CA LEU A 33 -7.57 3.62 2.86
C LEU A 33 -6.74 4.49 1.90
N LEU A 34 -7.33 5.52 1.31
CA LEU A 34 -6.65 6.42 0.37
C LEU A 34 -5.67 7.38 1.06
N THR A 35 -5.96 7.75 2.30
CA THR A 35 -5.13 8.66 3.09
C THR A 35 -4.10 7.93 3.98
N TYR A 36 -4.11 6.60 3.96
CA TYR A 36 -3.11 5.77 4.62
C TYR A 36 -1.83 5.66 3.77
N TYR A 37 -0.97 6.67 3.87
CA TYR A 37 0.26 6.72 3.09
C TYR A 37 1.32 5.72 3.57
N PRO A 38 2.11 5.14 2.66
CA PRO A 38 3.25 4.30 3.02
C PRO A 38 4.28 5.06 3.88
N ARG A 39 4.86 4.37 4.86
CA ARG A 39 5.94 4.93 5.70
C ARG A 39 7.18 5.32 4.89
N ARG A 40 7.49 4.53 3.86
CA ARG A 40 8.57 4.77 2.91
C ARG A 40 8.19 4.15 1.56
N TYR A 41 8.58 4.80 0.48
CA TYR A 41 8.52 4.23 -0.85
C TYR A 41 9.85 3.52 -1.14
N ASP A 42 9.77 2.31 -1.70
CA ASP A 42 10.96 1.65 -2.25
C ASP A 42 11.16 2.17 -3.68
N ASP A 43 12.39 2.61 -3.97
CA ASP A 43 12.81 3.05 -5.30
C ASP A 43 13.12 1.81 -6.16
N LEU A 44 12.27 1.54 -7.15
CA LEU A 44 12.39 0.42 -8.09
C LEU A 44 12.97 0.85 -9.44
N SER A 45 13.59 2.03 -9.51
CA SER A 45 14.26 2.51 -10.73
C SER A 45 15.40 1.56 -11.11
N LEU A 46 15.51 1.26 -12.40
CA LEU A 46 16.62 0.48 -12.94
C LEU A 46 17.94 1.22 -12.68
N LYS A 47 18.88 0.56 -11.99
CA LYS A 47 20.19 1.12 -11.71
C LYS A 47 21.27 0.23 -12.33
N ASP A 48 22.27 0.87 -12.92
CA ASP A 48 23.41 0.16 -13.48
C ASP A 48 24.23 -0.44 -12.34
N LEU A 49 24.39 -1.76 -12.37
CA LEU A 49 25.19 -2.54 -11.42
C LEU A 49 26.62 -2.00 -11.27
N LYS A 50 27.18 -1.40 -12.33
CA LYS A 50 28.54 -0.82 -12.27
C LYS A 50 28.65 0.42 -11.39
N THR A 51 27.53 1.10 -11.17
CA THR A 51 27.46 2.34 -10.37
C THR A 51 26.87 2.13 -8.98
N ALA A 52 26.49 0.89 -8.66
CA ALA A 52 25.91 0.55 -7.38
C ALA A 52 26.95 0.63 -6.25
N VAL A 53 26.59 1.28 -5.16
CA VAL A 53 27.42 1.35 -3.95
C VAL A 53 27.19 0.10 -3.10
N ASP A 54 28.22 -0.36 -2.38
CA ASP A 54 28.10 -1.52 -1.49
C ASP A 54 26.96 -1.35 -0.48
N GLY A 55 26.11 -2.37 -0.37
CA GLY A 55 24.89 -2.34 0.47
C GLY A 55 23.66 -1.66 -0.14
N GLN A 56 23.72 -1.15 -1.38
CA GLN A 56 22.55 -0.55 -2.03
C GLN A 56 21.57 -1.63 -2.54
N LYS A 57 20.27 -1.46 -2.23
CA LYS A 57 19.20 -2.28 -2.83
C LYS A 57 19.03 -1.84 -4.29
N VAL A 58 19.37 -2.72 -5.23
CA VAL A 58 19.30 -2.48 -6.67
C VAL A 58 18.19 -3.32 -7.30
N THR A 59 17.53 -2.75 -8.30
CA THR A 59 16.60 -3.46 -9.18
C THR A 59 17.27 -3.58 -10.55
N VAL A 60 17.46 -4.82 -11.03
CA VAL A 60 18.13 -5.19 -12.29
C VAL A 60 17.16 -5.75 -13.32
#